data_AF-A0A2K3N9D7-F1
#
_entry.id   AF-A0A2K3N9D7-F1
#
_cell.length_a   1.000
_cell.length_b   1.000
_cell.length_c   1.000
_cell.angle_alpha   90.00
_cell.angle_beta   90.00
_cell.angle_gamma   90.00
#
_symmetry.space_group_name_H-M   'P 1'
#
loop_
_entity.id
_entity.type
_entity.pdbx_description
1 polymer ?
#
loop_
_entity_poly.entity_id
_entity_poly.type
_entity_poly.pdbx_seq_one_letter_code
_entity_poly.pdbx_strand_id
1 'polypeptide(L)'
;SWEKENVSSEALEAARIACNKYMAKFAGKDAFHLRVRVHPFHVLRINKMLSCAGADRLQTGMRGAFGKPQGVCARVAIGQVLLSVRCKDSNSHHAQEALRRAKFKFPGRQKIIVSRKWGFTKIDRNDYLKLKSVNRILADGVNAKLLGCHGPLSNRQPGRAFINASCNEEA
;
A
#
# COMPACT_ATOMS: atom_id res chain seq x y z
N SER A 1 5.15 8.59 3.93
CA SER A 1 5.36 10.04 3.87
C SER A 1 6.58 10.38 4.72
N TRP A 2 7.25 11.51 4.49
CA TRP A 2 8.26 12.03 5.43
C TRP A 2 7.67 13.03 6.42
N GLU A 3 6.34 13.19 6.39
CA GLU A 3 5.58 14.07 7.27
C GLU A 3 4.46 13.29 7.96
N LYS A 4 4.01 13.82 9.09
CA LYS A 4 2.82 13.32 9.80
C LYS A 4 1.64 14.17 9.38
N GLU A 5 0.77 13.60 8.55
CA GLU A 5 -0.28 14.35 7.86
C GLU A 5 -1.54 13.50 7.63
N ASN A 6 -2.65 14.17 7.33
CA ASN A 6 -3.89 13.52 6.92
C ASN A 6 -4.01 13.62 5.39
N VAL A 7 -3.93 12.49 4.72
CA VAL A 7 -4.05 12.41 3.26
C VAL A 7 -5.50 12.10 2.90
N SER A 8 -6.14 12.95 2.10
CA SER A 8 -7.54 12.75 1.73
C SER A 8 -7.77 11.55 0.81
N SER A 9 -8.99 11.01 0.78
CA SER A 9 -9.40 9.97 -0.17
C SER A 9 -9.16 10.38 -1.62
N GLU A 10 -9.44 11.63 -1.95
CA GLU A 10 -9.34 12.17 -3.31
C GLU A 10 -7.88 12.23 -3.75
N ALA A 11 -6.98 12.65 -2.86
CA ALA A 11 -5.55 12.66 -3.12
C ALA A 11 -5.00 11.24 -3.35
N LEU A 12 -5.44 10.26 -2.56
CA LEU A 12 -5.08 8.85 -2.74
C LEU A 12 -5.52 8.31 -4.10
N GLU A 13 -6.76 8.62 -4.50
CA GLU A 13 -7.28 8.15 -5.79
C GLU A 13 -6.61 8.85 -6.97
N ALA A 14 -6.39 10.16 -6.89
CA ALA A 14 -5.64 10.91 -7.89
C ALA A 14 -4.20 10.37 -8.06
N ALA A 15 -3.53 10.05 -6.96
CA ALA A 15 -2.19 9.45 -6.98
C ALA A 15 -2.20 8.05 -7.60
N ARG A 16 -3.20 7.23 -7.26
CA ARG A 16 -3.40 5.89 -7.83
C ARG A 16 -3.60 5.96 -9.34
N ILE A 17 -4.49 6.82 -9.82
CA ILE A 17 -4.77 7.01 -11.25
C ILE A 17 -3.51 7.50 -11.98
N ALA A 18 -2.80 8.50 -11.44
CA ALA A 18 -1.59 9.05 -12.04
C ALA A 18 -0.50 7.96 -12.22
N CYS A 19 -0.28 7.14 -11.18
CA CYS A 19 0.66 6.03 -11.25
C CYS A 19 0.21 4.96 -12.26
N ASN A 20 -1.07 4.56 -12.21
CA ASN A 20 -1.63 3.51 -13.07
C ASN A 20 -1.58 3.90 -14.55
N LYS A 21 -1.96 5.14 -14.89
CA LYS A 21 -1.99 5.63 -16.27
C LYS A 21 -0.58 5.67 -16.89
N TYR A 22 0.43 6.08 -16.12
CA TYR A 22 1.81 6.07 -16.61
C TYR A 22 2.32 4.65 -16.81
N MET A 23 2.16 3.78 -15.80
CA MET A 23 2.64 2.40 -15.89
C MET A 23 1.95 1.62 -17.01
N ALA A 24 0.64 1.76 -17.18
CA ALA A 24 -0.10 1.10 -18.25
C ALA A 24 0.37 1.53 -19.65
N LYS A 25 0.78 2.79 -19.83
CA LYS A 25 1.27 3.32 -21.11
C LYS A 25 2.68 2.84 -21.45
N PHE A 26 3.59 2.82 -20.48
CA PHE A 26 5.02 2.59 -20.74
C PHE A 26 5.48 1.16 -20.43
N ALA A 27 4.96 0.54 -19.37
CA ALA A 27 5.31 -0.83 -18.98
C ALA A 27 4.33 -1.88 -19.53
N GLY A 28 3.07 -1.48 -19.80
CA GLY A 28 1.97 -2.38 -20.13
C GLY A 28 1.15 -2.79 -18.89
N LYS A 29 -0.13 -3.13 -19.10
CA LYS A 29 -1.10 -3.39 -18.02
C LYS A 29 -0.70 -4.57 -17.12
N ASP A 30 -0.15 -5.64 -17.71
CA ASP A 30 0.17 -6.88 -16.98
C ASP A 30 1.60 -6.90 -16.42
N ALA A 31 2.37 -5.83 -16.65
CA ALA A 31 3.78 -5.78 -16.27
C ALA A 31 4.03 -5.30 -14.83
N PHE A 32 2.98 -4.86 -14.13
CA PHE A 32 3.10 -4.33 -12.78
C PHE A 32 1.90 -4.66 -11.90
N HIS A 33 2.11 -4.59 -10.59
CA HIS A 33 1.07 -4.64 -9.57
C HIS A 33 1.24 -3.41 -8.67
N LEU A 34 0.25 -2.51 -8.70
CA LEU A 34 0.18 -1.34 -7.84
C LEU A 34 -0.73 -1.64 -6.63
N ARG A 35 -0.25 -1.34 -5.42
CA ARG A 35 -1.02 -1.44 -4.18
C ARG A 35 -1.00 -0.13 -3.42
N VAL A 36 -2.17 0.39 -3.11
CA VAL A 36 -2.34 1.45 -2.09
C VAL A 36 -2.26 0.79 -0.72
N ARG A 37 -1.33 1.24 0.12
CA ARG A 37 -1.06 0.62 1.44
C ARG A 37 -1.80 1.29 2.57
N VAL A 38 -2.18 2.55 2.38
CA VAL A 38 -2.96 3.34 3.35
C VAL A 38 -4.44 3.31 2.99
N HIS A 39 -5.29 3.29 4.01
CA HIS A 39 -6.74 3.28 3.85
C HIS A 39 -7.37 4.47 4.59
N PRO A 40 -8.30 5.21 3.96
CA PRO A 40 -8.90 6.38 4.57
C PRO A 40 -10.06 6.00 5.51
N PHE A 41 -9.73 5.67 6.75
CA PHE A 41 -10.73 5.33 7.78
C PHE A 41 -11.16 6.51 8.65
N HIS A 42 -10.40 7.61 8.65
CA HIS A 42 -10.70 8.75 9.51
C HIS A 42 -11.69 9.70 8.82
N VAL A 43 -12.87 9.88 9.42
CA VAL A 43 -13.93 10.75 8.88
C VAL A 43 -13.70 12.20 9.31
N LEU A 44 -13.58 13.09 8.32
CA LEU A 44 -13.52 14.52 8.51
C LEU A 44 -14.93 15.10 8.66
N ARG A 45 -15.05 16.12 9.52
CA ARG A 45 -16.32 16.79 9.81
C ARG A 45 -16.23 18.26 9.42
N ILE A 46 -17.33 18.80 8.94
CA ILE A 46 -17.46 20.21 8.58
C ILE A 46 -18.65 20.84 9.32
N ASN A 47 -18.40 21.96 9.99
CA ASN A 47 -19.47 22.88 10.38
C ASN A 47 -19.71 23.83 9.20
N LYS A 48 -20.70 23.53 8.37
CA LYS A 48 -20.90 24.19 7.08
C LYS A 48 -21.41 25.62 7.30
N MET A 49 -20.61 26.60 6.90
CA MET A 49 -21.03 28.00 6.86
C MET A 49 -21.79 28.30 5.55
N LEU A 50 -22.88 29.05 5.63
CA LEU A 50 -23.63 29.51 4.47
C LEU A 50 -22.91 30.69 3.83
N SER A 51 -22.70 30.62 2.53
CA SER A 51 -22.12 31.71 1.74
C SER A 51 -23.24 32.35 0.91
N CYS A 52 -24.11 33.12 1.56
CA CYS A 52 -25.15 33.92 0.90
C CYS A 52 -25.38 35.25 1.63
N ALA A 53 -25.93 36.26 0.94
CA ALA A 53 -26.28 37.52 1.58
C ALA A 53 -27.35 37.27 2.66
N GLY A 54 -27.14 37.85 3.85
CA GLY A 54 -28.02 37.61 5.00
C GLY A 54 -27.82 36.25 5.69
N ALA A 55 -26.74 35.52 5.42
CA ALA A 55 -26.42 34.23 6.07
C ALA A 55 -26.42 34.29 7.61
N ASP A 56 -26.07 35.44 8.19
CA ASP A 56 -26.09 35.67 9.65
C ASP A 56 -27.48 35.41 10.26
N ARG A 57 -28.54 35.72 9.52
CA ARG A 57 -29.93 35.51 9.96
C ARG A 57 -30.38 34.06 9.88
N LEU A 58 -29.72 33.26 9.04
CA LEU A 58 -30.12 31.89 8.70
C LEU A 58 -29.26 30.83 9.36
N GLN A 59 -28.08 31.20 9.85
CA GLN A 59 -27.13 30.26 10.44
C GLN A 59 -26.92 30.56 11.92
N THR A 60 -26.76 29.50 12.71
CA THR A 60 -26.45 29.59 14.15
C THR A 60 -24.98 29.94 14.45
N GLY A 61 -24.18 30.29 13.43
CA GLY A 61 -22.74 30.54 13.56
C GLY A 61 -22.00 29.36 14.20
N MET A 62 -21.41 29.61 15.38
CA MET A 62 -20.65 28.61 16.15
C MET A 62 -21.49 27.91 17.25
N ARG A 63 -22.77 28.25 17.40
CA ARG A 63 -23.65 27.54 18.34
C ARG A 63 -23.93 26.14 17.80
N GLY A 64 -23.59 25.10 18.57
CA GLY A 64 -23.71 23.70 18.14
C GLY A 64 -22.69 23.30 17.07
N ALA A 65 -21.46 23.80 17.15
CA ALA A 65 -20.42 23.68 16.10
C ALA A 65 -19.90 22.25 15.77
N PHE A 66 -20.51 21.19 16.29
CA PHE A 66 -20.09 19.83 15.95
C PHE A 66 -20.47 19.49 14.51
N GLY A 67 -19.45 19.38 13.66
CA GLY A 67 -19.65 19.22 12.23
C GLY A 67 -20.28 17.89 11.82
N LYS A 68 -20.95 17.92 10.67
CA LYS A 68 -21.44 16.72 9.98
C LYS A 68 -20.29 16.06 9.21
N PRO A 69 -20.29 14.73 9.03
CA PRO A 69 -19.26 14.04 8.24
C PRO A 69 -19.33 14.47 6.76
N GLN A 70 -18.20 14.81 6.15
CA GLN A 70 -18.13 15.32 4.76
C GLN A 70 -17.11 14.58 3.89
N GLY A 71 -16.11 13.94 4.47
CA GLY A 71 -15.07 13.22 3.72
C GLY A 71 -14.27 12.28 4.60
N VAL A 72 -13.37 11.51 3.99
CA VAL A 72 -12.50 10.58 4.69
C VAL A 72 -11.03 10.84 4.36
N CYS A 73 -10.15 10.53 5.31
CA CYS A 73 -8.71 10.67 5.14
C CYS A 73 -7.97 9.51 5.80
N ALA A 74 -6.79 9.23 5.27
CA ALA A 74 -5.82 8.33 5.86
C ALA A 74 -4.88 9.14 6.76
N ARG A 75 -4.78 8.74 8.02
CA ARG A 75 -3.79 9.31 8.95
C ARG A 75 -2.46 8.63 8.68
N VAL A 76 -1.45 9.41 8.31
CA VAL A 76 -0.15 8.89 7.89
C VAL A 76 0.92 9.31 8.88
N ALA A 77 1.77 8.36 9.28
CA ALA A 77 2.96 8.60 10.08
C ALA A 77 4.21 8.79 9.22
N ILE A 78 5.25 9.41 9.80
CA ILE A 78 6.56 9.54 9.18
C ILE A 78 7.14 8.15 8.92
N GLY A 79 7.66 7.92 7.71
CA GLY A 79 8.19 6.63 7.27
C GLY A 79 7.14 5.63 6.78
N GLN A 80 5.84 5.90 6.95
CA GLN A 80 4.79 4.99 6.49
C GLN A 80 4.68 4.98 4.96
N VAL A 81 4.61 3.78 4.38
CA VAL A 81 4.51 3.60 2.92
C VAL A 81 3.09 3.91 2.45
N LEU A 82 2.94 4.80 1.46
CA LEU A 82 1.65 5.19 0.88
C LEU A 82 1.23 4.27 -0.27
N LEU A 83 2.09 4.18 -1.28
CA LEU A 83 1.91 3.39 -2.49
C LEU A 83 3.08 2.41 -2.64
N SER A 84 2.81 1.25 -3.21
CA SER A 84 3.84 0.25 -3.54
C SER A 84 3.60 -0.31 -4.93
N VAL A 85 4.64 -0.34 -5.76
CA VAL A 85 4.59 -0.92 -7.10
C VAL A 85 5.55 -2.10 -7.14
N ARG A 86 5.06 -3.26 -7.58
CA ARG A 86 5.87 -4.43 -7.92
C ARG A 86 5.92 -4.54 -9.44
N CYS A 87 7.12 -4.56 -10.02
CA CYS A 87 7.32 -4.77 -11.45
C CYS A 87 8.60 -5.60 -11.67
N LYS A 88 8.84 -6.02 -12.92
CA LYS A 88 10.13 -6.57 -13.34
C LYS A 88 11.22 -5.49 -13.30
N ASP A 89 12.48 -5.90 -13.16
CA ASP A 89 13.62 -4.96 -13.06
C ASP A 89 13.77 -4.09 -14.30
N SER A 90 13.41 -4.60 -15.48
CA SER A 90 13.41 -3.86 -16.75
C SER A 90 12.58 -2.58 -16.67
N ASN A 91 11.46 -2.59 -15.93
CA ASN A 91 10.51 -1.50 -15.83
C ASN A 91 10.72 -0.64 -14.57
N SER A 92 11.83 -0.83 -13.85
CA SER A 92 12.12 -0.14 -12.59
C SER A 92 12.19 1.39 -12.76
N HIS A 93 12.79 1.87 -13.85
CA HIS A 93 12.89 3.30 -14.16
C HIS A 93 11.50 3.93 -14.39
N HIS A 94 10.62 3.24 -15.13
CA HIS A 94 9.23 3.67 -15.31
C HIS A 94 8.45 3.69 -13.99
N ALA A 95 8.68 2.72 -13.10
CA ALA A 95 8.04 2.71 -11.79
C ALA A 95 8.45 3.90 -10.91
N GLN A 96 9.73 4.30 -10.95
CA GLN A 96 10.21 5.49 -10.24
C GLN A 96 9.57 6.77 -10.78
N GLU A 97 9.47 6.91 -12.10
CA GLU A 97 8.81 8.06 -12.74
C GLU A 97 7.30 8.09 -12.45
N ALA A 98 6.62 6.94 -12.45
CA ALA A 98 5.21 6.83 -12.06
C ALA A 98 4.98 7.29 -10.61
N LEU A 99 5.84 6.87 -9.69
CA LEU A 99 5.79 7.27 -8.28
C LEU A 99 6.14 8.75 -8.09
N ARG A 100 7.02 9.31 -8.92
CA ARG A 100 7.30 10.76 -8.94
C ARG A 100 6.05 11.55 -9.34
N ARG A 101 5.32 11.08 -10.35
CA ARG A 101 4.04 11.69 -10.75
C ARG A 101 2.96 11.57 -9.68
N ALA A 102 2.89 10.41 -9.02
CA ALA A 102 1.97 10.19 -7.91
C ALA A 102 2.30 11.07 -6.69
N LYS A 103 3.59 11.29 -6.40
CA LYS A 103 4.05 12.18 -5.33
C LYS A 103 3.47 13.59 -5.44
N PHE A 104 3.35 14.16 -6.64
CA PHE A 104 2.75 15.50 -6.81
C PHE A 104 1.26 15.58 -6.47
N LYS A 105 0.58 14.45 -6.27
CA LYS A 105 -0.82 14.40 -5.83
C LYS A 105 -0.95 14.34 -4.31
N PHE A 106 0.15 14.13 -3.61
CA PHE A 106 0.18 14.15 -2.15
C PHE A 106 0.63 15.52 -1.63
N PRO A 107 0.06 15.97 -0.49
CA PRO A 107 0.61 17.10 0.25
C PRO A 107 1.97 16.74 0.84
N GLY A 108 2.82 17.72 1.12
CA GLY A 108 4.08 17.50 1.85
C GLY A 108 5.22 16.85 1.07
N ARG A 109 6.22 16.33 1.80
CA ARG A 109 7.42 15.70 1.24
C ARG A 109 7.32 14.18 1.24
N GLN A 110 7.27 13.58 0.05
CA GLN A 110 7.40 12.13 -0.13
C GLN A 110 8.78 11.73 -0.66
N LYS A 111 9.24 10.55 -0.24
CA LYS A 111 10.49 9.93 -0.72
C LYS A 111 10.16 8.65 -1.47
N ILE A 112 10.77 8.50 -2.64
CA ILE A 112 10.70 7.27 -3.44
C ILE A 112 11.90 6.43 -3.06
N ILE A 113 11.66 5.15 -2.77
CA ILE A 113 12.70 4.22 -2.31
C ILE A 113 12.52 2.91 -3.08
N VAL A 114 13.62 2.37 -3.60
CA VAL A 114 13.66 1.01 -4.15
C VAL A 114 13.85 0.05 -2.97
N SER A 115 12.86 -0.83 -2.77
CA SER A 115 12.91 -1.82 -1.69
C SER A 115 13.95 -2.91 -2.00
N ARG A 116 14.64 -3.39 -0.95
CA ARG A 116 15.51 -4.58 -1.03
C ARG A 116 14.72 -5.90 -1.03
N LYS A 117 13.42 -5.84 -0.72
CA LYS A 117 12.54 -7.00 -0.59
C LYS A 117 12.10 -7.56 -1.94
N TRP A 118 11.78 -8.86 -1.96
CA TRP A 118 11.21 -9.50 -3.14
C TRP A 118 9.74 -9.09 -3.31
N GLY A 119 9.51 -8.01 -4.06
CA GLY A 119 8.18 -7.50 -4.36
C GLY A 119 7.40 -7.08 -3.10
N PHE A 120 6.26 -7.72 -2.84
CA PHE A 120 5.41 -7.44 -1.68
C PHE A 120 5.64 -8.39 -0.49
N THR A 121 6.60 -9.31 -0.63
CA THR A 121 6.97 -10.21 0.46
C THR A 121 7.74 -9.47 1.54
N LYS A 122 7.87 -10.10 2.71
CA LYS A 122 8.68 -9.57 3.82
C LYS A 122 10.17 -9.89 3.67
N ILE A 123 10.53 -10.75 2.73
CA ILE A 123 11.86 -11.37 2.58
C ILE A 123 12.72 -10.52 1.64
N ASP A 124 14.01 -10.39 1.95
CA ASP A 124 14.97 -9.72 1.08
C ASP A 124 15.24 -10.51 -0.20
N ARG A 125 15.60 -9.81 -1.28
CA ARG A 125 15.79 -10.41 -2.61
C ARG A 125 16.81 -11.55 -2.62
N ASN A 126 17.94 -11.36 -1.94
CA ASN A 126 19.02 -12.35 -1.88
C ASN A 126 18.59 -13.59 -1.10
N ASP A 127 17.88 -13.40 0.01
CA ASP A 127 17.43 -14.49 0.87
C ASP A 127 16.27 -15.25 0.23
N TYR A 128 15.40 -14.57 -0.52
CA TYR A 128 14.32 -15.21 -1.25
C TYR A 128 14.85 -16.25 -2.24
N LEU A 129 15.92 -15.93 -2.98
CA LEU A 129 16.53 -16.87 -3.94
C LEU A 129 17.12 -18.09 -3.25
N LYS A 130 17.84 -17.89 -2.13
CA LYS A 130 18.40 -18.99 -1.31
C LYS A 130 17.30 -19.87 -0.72
N LEU A 131 16.26 -19.27 -0.15
CA LEU A 131 15.15 -20.01 0.45
C LEU A 131 14.33 -20.74 -0.61
N LYS A 132 14.24 -20.20 -1.82
CA LYS A 132 13.63 -20.88 -2.97
C LYS A 132 14.46 -22.07 -3.42
N SER A 133 15.78 -21.97 -3.48
CA SER A 133 16.64 -23.12 -3.87
C SER A 133 16.60 -24.25 -2.84
N VAL A 134 16.40 -23.92 -1.55
CA VAL A 134 16.24 -24.91 -0.46
C VAL A 134 14.77 -25.37 -0.31
N ASN A 135 13.86 -24.95 -1.20
CA ASN A 135 12.42 -25.28 -1.16
C ASN A 135 11.74 -24.96 0.19
N ARG A 136 12.19 -23.89 0.87
CA ARG A 136 11.65 -23.43 2.17
C ARG A 136 10.56 -22.36 2.04
N ILE A 137 10.20 -21.97 0.83
CA ILE A 137 9.15 -21.00 0.56
C ILE A 137 7.98 -21.70 -0.12
N LEU A 138 6.79 -21.52 0.45
CA LEU A 138 5.54 -21.86 -0.19
C LEU A 138 4.95 -20.61 -0.86
N ALA A 139 4.53 -20.74 -2.11
CA ALA A 139 3.85 -19.68 -2.83
C ALA A 139 2.45 -19.47 -2.24
N ASP A 140 2.10 -18.21 -1.91
CA ASP A 140 0.81 -17.82 -1.33
C ASP A 140 0.22 -16.69 -2.18
N GLY A 141 0.08 -16.97 -3.47
CA GLY A 141 -0.32 -16.01 -4.50
C GLY A 141 0.65 -14.84 -4.64
N VAL A 142 0.25 -13.66 -4.15
CA VAL A 142 1.08 -12.44 -4.21
C VAL A 142 2.19 -12.45 -3.16
N ASN A 143 1.96 -13.15 -2.05
CA ASN A 143 2.88 -13.26 -0.93
C ASN A 143 3.61 -14.61 -0.95
N ALA A 144 4.50 -14.79 0.01
CA ALA A 144 5.25 -16.02 0.23
C ALA A 144 5.16 -16.39 1.72
N LYS A 145 4.88 -17.67 1.98
CA LYS A 145 4.90 -18.26 3.33
C LYS A 145 6.25 -18.94 3.53
N LEU A 146 6.94 -18.55 4.60
CA LEU A 146 8.20 -19.20 4.99
C LEU A 146 7.87 -20.45 5.80
N LEU A 147 8.41 -21.59 5.38
CA LEU A 147 8.28 -22.86 6.11
C LEU A 147 9.28 -22.85 7.29
N GLY A 148 8.74 -22.52 8.46
CA GLY A 148 9.46 -22.52 9.74
C GLY A 148 9.54 -23.89 10.39
N CYS A 149 10.20 -23.96 11.55
CA CYS A 149 10.29 -25.18 12.37
C CYS A 149 9.11 -25.33 13.36
N HIS A 150 8.11 -24.46 13.31
CA HIS A 150 7.01 -24.40 14.27
C HIS A 150 5.70 -24.92 13.64
N GLY A 151 5.04 -25.86 14.31
CA GLY A 151 3.82 -26.53 13.83
C GLY A 151 3.78 -28.01 14.25
N PRO A 152 2.65 -28.69 14.07
CA PRO A 152 2.49 -30.09 14.47
C PRO A 152 3.52 -30.99 13.78
N LEU A 153 4.13 -31.89 14.55
CA LEU A 153 5.17 -32.82 14.06
C LEU A 153 4.59 -33.95 13.20
N SER A 154 3.28 -34.23 13.30
CA SER A 154 2.58 -35.26 12.53
C SER A 154 2.80 -35.13 11.02
N ASN A 155 2.94 -33.90 10.52
CA ASN A 155 3.04 -33.62 9.09
C ASN A 155 4.50 -33.58 8.61
N ARG A 156 5.48 -33.97 9.43
CA ARG A 156 6.92 -33.93 9.11
C ARG A 156 7.46 -35.33 8.93
N GLN A 157 8.34 -35.49 7.94
CA GLN A 157 9.10 -36.73 7.79
C GLN A 157 10.17 -36.83 8.90
N PRO A 158 10.37 -38.01 9.50
CA PRO A 158 11.47 -38.23 10.45
C PRO A 158 12.81 -37.78 9.86
N GLY A 159 13.61 -37.05 10.65
CA GLY A 159 14.89 -36.49 10.20
C GLY A 159 14.79 -35.20 9.37
N ARG A 160 13.59 -34.71 9.05
CA ARG A 160 13.40 -33.40 8.40
C ARG A 160 12.70 -32.42 9.34
N ALA A 161 13.36 -31.28 9.60
CA ALA A 161 12.79 -30.21 10.41
C ALA A 161 11.67 -29.44 9.68
N PHE A 162 11.62 -29.49 8.35
CA PHE A 162 10.74 -28.68 7.50
C PHE A 162 9.72 -29.53 6.76
N ILE A 163 8.52 -28.97 6.58
CA ILE A 163 7.45 -29.56 5.75
C ILE A 163 7.85 -29.38 4.28
N ASN A 164 7.61 -30.39 3.44
CA ASN A 164 7.84 -30.26 1.99
C ASN A 164 6.76 -29.37 1.37
N ALA A 165 7.14 -28.41 0.53
CA ALA A 165 6.21 -27.45 -0.07
C ALA A 165 5.09 -28.09 -0.92
N SER A 166 5.27 -29.32 -1.39
CA SER A 166 4.32 -30.07 -2.22
C SER A 166 3.14 -30.70 -1.47
N CYS A 167 3.17 -30.77 -0.13
CA CYS A 167 2.13 -31.44 0.65
C CYS A 167 0.86 -30.59 0.92
N ASN A 168 0.78 -29.36 0.41
CA ASN A 168 -0.33 -28.44 0.68
C ASN A 168 -1.25 -28.20 -0.53
N GLU A 169 -1.23 -29.05 -1.56
CA GLU A 169 -2.17 -28.96 -2.70
C GLU A 169 -3.53 -29.60 -2.41
N GLU A 170 -3.72 -30.23 -1.24
CA GLU A 170 -5.00 -30.83 -0.81
C GLU A 170 -5.63 -30.02 0.33
N ALA A 171 -6.29 -28.91 -0.01
CA ALA A 171 -7.35 -28.28 0.78
C ALA A 171 -8.10 -27.22 -0.04
#